data_AF-A0A6G6YUG6-F1
#
_entry.id   AF-A0A6G6YUG6-F1
#
_cell.length_a   1.000
_cell.length_b   1.000
_cell.length_c   1.000
_cell.angle_alpha   90.00
_cell.angle_beta   90.00
_cell.angle_gamma   90.00
#
_symmetry.space_group_name_H-M   'P 1'
#
loop_
_entity.id
_entity.type
_entity.pdbx_description
1 polymer ?
#
loop_
_entity_poly.entity_id
_entity_poly.type
_entity_poly.pdbx_seq_one_letter_code
_entity_poly.pdbx_strand_id
1 'polypeptide(L)'
;MELYVIRRPSAWANMSELELAGATSARIGDQQMPDRVRWIRSYVVHEADGRIGTFCIYEARDGDSIREHARCVGMPGEEFYKVATTVVVRGDPVQPPIAAE
;
A
#
# COMPACT_ATOMS: atom_id res chain seq x y z
N MET A 1 7.56 -15.14 -3.32
CA MET A 1 6.85 -13.93 -3.76
C MET A 1 7.87 -12.92 -4.21
N GLU A 2 7.50 -12.00 -5.09
CA GLU A 2 8.35 -10.94 -5.60
C GLU A 2 7.88 -9.60 -5.05
N LEU A 3 8.77 -8.61 -4.96
CA LEU A 3 8.40 -7.26 -4.54
C LEU A 3 7.77 -6.46 -5.68
N TYR A 4 6.73 -5.73 -5.35
CA TYR A 4 6.04 -4.80 -6.23
C TYR A 4 5.84 -3.45 -5.54
N VAL A 5 5.95 -2.39 -6.32
CA VAL A 5 5.45 -1.07 -5.95
C VAL A 5 4.10 -0.87 -6.62
N ILE A 6 3.10 -0.45 -5.84
CA ILE A 6 1.75 -0.18 -6.30
C ILE A 6 1.49 1.31 -6.12
N ARG A 7 1.03 1.97 -7.18
CA ARG A 7 0.71 3.39 -7.18
C ARG A 7 -0.81 3.56 -7.17
N ARG A 8 -1.31 4.35 -6.22
CA ARG A 8 -2.73 4.71 -6.10
C ARG A 8 -2.87 6.23 -6.04
N PRO A 9 -2.89 6.92 -7.19
CA PRO A 9 -3.01 8.38 -7.23
C PRO A 9 -4.41 8.81 -6.84
N SER A 10 -4.50 9.80 -5.96
CA SER A 10 -5.75 10.47 -5.58
C SER A 10 -6.89 9.52 -5.18
N ALA A 11 -6.57 8.36 -4.59
CA ALA A 11 -7.56 7.32 -4.35
C ALA A 11 -8.51 7.67 -3.18
N TRP A 12 -8.07 8.49 -2.22
CA TRP A 12 -8.84 8.79 -1.02
C TRP A 12 -9.05 10.30 -0.85
N ALA A 13 -10.23 10.68 -0.36
CA ALA A 13 -10.53 12.09 -0.07
C ALA A 13 -9.80 12.61 1.17
N ASN A 14 -9.45 11.72 2.11
CA ASN A 14 -8.81 12.05 3.38
C ASN A 14 -8.10 10.83 4.00
N MET A 15 -7.37 11.07 5.10
CA MET A 15 -6.65 10.02 5.82
C MET A 15 -7.55 8.94 6.43
N SER A 16 -8.76 9.28 6.88
CA SER A 16 -9.67 8.31 7.50
C SER A 16 -10.17 7.27 6.49
N GLU A 17 -10.50 7.68 5.26
CA GLU A 17 -10.82 6.74 4.18
C GLU A 17 -9.66 5.80 3.86
N LEU A 18 -8.42 6.33 3.83
CA LEU A 18 -7.22 5.53 3.64
C LEU A 18 -7.02 4.52 4.79
N GLU A 19 -7.22 4.92 6.05
CA GLU A 19 -7.08 4.04 7.20
C GLU A 19 -8.07 2.87 7.17
N LEU A 20 -9.34 3.13 6.81
CA LEU A 20 -10.35 2.08 6.64
C LEU A 20 -9.98 1.09 5.52
N ALA A 21 -9.53 1.61 4.37
CA ALA A 21 -9.05 0.79 3.27
C ALA A 21 -7.80 -0.01 3.66
N GLY A 22 -6.87 0.61 4.41
CA GLY A 22 -5.65 -0.01 4.92
C GLY A 22 -5.93 -1.16 5.88
N ALA A 23 -6.83 -0.97 6.84
CA ALA A 23 -7.25 -2.03 7.77
C ALA A 23 -7.90 -3.21 7.04
N THR A 24 -8.75 -2.92 6.05
CA THR A 24 -9.38 -3.95 5.20
C THR A 24 -8.34 -4.68 4.35
N SER A 25 -7.38 -3.94 3.76
CA SER A 25 -6.25 -4.47 3.00
C SER A 25 -5.38 -5.42 3.82
N ALA A 26 -4.99 -5.01 5.03
CA ALA A 26 -4.18 -5.84 5.93
C ALA A 26 -4.91 -7.14 6.29
N ARG A 27 -6.19 -7.03 6.72
CA ARG A 27 -7.01 -8.19 7.07
C ARG A 27 -7.15 -9.17 5.90
N ILE A 28 -7.45 -8.70 4.70
CA ILE A 28 -7.61 -9.56 3.51
C ILE A 28 -6.27 -10.21 3.14
N GLY A 29 -5.18 -9.44 3.11
CA GLY A 29 -3.84 -9.96 2.82
C GLY A 29 -3.43 -11.05 3.79
N ASP A 30 -3.57 -10.79 5.10
CA ASP A 30 -3.09 -11.69 6.15
C ASP A 30 -3.98 -12.93 6.34
N GLN A 31 -5.30 -12.79 6.16
CA GLN A 31 -6.24 -13.88 6.51
C GLN A 31 -6.79 -14.63 5.29
N GLN A 32 -6.92 -13.97 4.14
CA GLN A 32 -7.60 -14.55 2.97
C GLN A 32 -6.65 -14.86 1.83
N MET A 33 -5.53 -14.14 1.73
CA MET A 33 -4.56 -14.27 0.64
C MET A 33 -3.09 -14.38 1.09
N PRO A 34 -2.76 -15.03 2.24
CA PRO A 34 -1.43 -14.96 2.84
C PRO A 34 -0.32 -15.60 1.98
N ASP A 35 -0.67 -16.51 1.08
CA ASP A 35 0.23 -17.17 0.13
C ASP A 35 0.38 -16.40 -1.20
N ARG A 36 -0.45 -15.35 -1.40
CA ARG A 36 -0.53 -14.60 -2.66
C ARG A 36 -0.03 -13.17 -2.55
N VAL A 37 -0.26 -12.51 -1.42
CA VAL A 37 0.04 -11.08 -1.26
C VAL A 37 0.35 -10.75 0.21
N ARG A 38 1.32 -9.87 0.43
CA ARG A 38 1.67 -9.36 1.75
C ARG A 38 2.02 -7.89 1.66
N TRP A 39 1.37 -7.08 2.48
CA TRP A 39 1.69 -5.66 2.58
C TRP A 39 2.96 -5.47 3.42
N ILE A 40 3.93 -4.71 2.90
CA ILE A 40 5.23 -4.46 3.56
C ILE A 40 5.27 -3.07 4.17
N ARG A 41 4.97 -2.03 3.38
CA ARG A 41 4.91 -0.62 3.83
C ARG A 41 4.19 0.26 2.81
N SER A 42 3.88 1.49 3.19
CA SER A 42 3.34 2.51 2.29
C SER A 42 3.94 3.87 2.55
N TYR A 43 4.23 4.60 1.48
CA TYR A 43 4.38 6.05 1.53
C TYR A 43 3.03 6.67 1.19
N VAL A 44 2.50 7.46 2.11
CA VAL A 44 1.28 8.25 1.91
C VAL A 44 1.69 9.62 1.42
N VAL A 45 1.05 10.11 0.34
CA VAL A 45 1.41 11.36 -0.32
C VAL A 45 0.19 12.26 -0.48
N HIS A 46 0.43 13.57 -0.39
CA HIS A 46 -0.55 14.59 -0.78
C HIS A 46 -0.43 14.80 -2.29
N GLU A 47 -1.56 14.68 -2.97
CA GLU A 47 -1.64 14.89 -4.42
C GLU A 47 -1.95 16.37 -4.71
N ALA A 48 -1.65 16.81 -5.93
CA ALA A 48 -1.86 18.20 -6.34
C ALA A 48 -3.33 18.64 -6.32
N ASP A 49 -4.26 17.68 -6.39
CA ASP A 49 -5.71 17.91 -6.32
C ASP A 49 -6.26 17.97 -4.87
N GLY A 50 -5.37 17.91 -3.87
CA GLY A 50 -5.73 17.92 -2.46
C GLY A 50 -6.20 16.57 -1.91
N ARG A 51 -6.21 15.51 -2.73
CA ARG A 51 -6.54 14.15 -2.31
C ARG A 51 -5.31 13.44 -1.78
N ILE A 52 -5.53 12.27 -1.18
CA ILE A 52 -4.49 11.39 -0.69
C ILE A 52 -4.24 10.30 -1.71
N GLY A 53 -2.96 10.02 -1.97
CA GLY A 53 -2.51 8.87 -2.73
C GLY A 53 -1.43 8.08 -1.99
N THR A 54 -1.03 6.95 -2.55
CA THR A 54 0.02 6.12 -1.97
C THR A 54 0.98 5.53 -3.00
N PHE A 55 2.18 5.22 -2.50
CA PHE A 55 3.09 4.24 -3.07
C PHE A 55 3.25 3.11 -2.06
N CYS A 56 2.67 1.95 -2.35
CA CYS A 56 2.71 0.82 -1.45
C CYS A 56 3.71 -0.23 -1.93
N ILE A 57 4.45 -0.82 -0.99
CA ILE A 57 5.34 -1.94 -1.25
C ILE A 57 4.65 -3.21 -0.77
N TYR A 58 4.50 -4.17 -1.68
CA TYR A 58 3.91 -5.46 -1.42
C TYR A 58 4.84 -6.56 -1.90
N GLU A 59 4.87 -7.67 -1.17
CA GLU A 59 5.24 -8.95 -1.78
C GLU A 59 3.99 -9.52 -2.44
N ALA A 60 4.12 -10.05 -3.65
CA ALA A 60 3.04 -10.77 -4.32
C ALA A 60 3.58 -11.95 -5.13
N ARG A 61 2.75 -12.96 -5.33
CA ARG A 61 3.08 -14.08 -6.22
C ARG A 61 3.28 -13.60 -7.67
N ASP A 62 2.39 -12.72 -8.12
CA ASP A 62 2.29 -12.19 -9.48
C ASP A 62 1.41 -10.93 -9.49
N GLY A 63 1.31 -10.27 -10.66
CA GLY A 63 0.45 -9.10 -10.83
C GLY A 63 -1.05 -9.39 -10.66
N ASP A 64 -1.50 -10.62 -10.94
CA ASP A 64 -2.91 -10.98 -10.77
C ASP A 64 -3.31 -11.08 -9.29
N SER A 65 -2.37 -11.49 -8.43
CA SER A 65 -2.56 -11.47 -6.99
C SER A 65 -2.72 -10.05 -6.44
N ILE A 66 -2.05 -9.05 -7.03
CA ILE A 66 -2.24 -7.63 -6.68
C ILE A 66 -3.63 -7.15 -7.09
N ARG A 67 -4.06 -7.44 -8.32
CA ARG A 67 -5.38 -7.05 -8.82
C ARG A 67 -6.50 -7.67 -8.00
N GLU A 68 -6.38 -8.97 -7.71
CA GLU A 68 -7.39 -9.67 -6.92
C GLU A 68 -7.47 -9.13 -5.49
N HIS A 69 -6.33 -8.84 -4.86
CA HIS A 69 -6.30 -8.21 -3.54
C HIS A 69 -6.99 -6.84 -3.55
N ALA A 70 -6.65 -5.99 -4.53
CA ALA A 70 -7.27 -4.66 -4.68
C ALA A 70 -8.79 -4.75 -4.91
N ARG A 71 -9.23 -5.71 -5.74
CA ARG A 71 -10.66 -6.01 -5.99
C ARG A 71 -11.39 -6.43 -4.71
N CYS A 72 -10.80 -7.31 -3.91
CA CYS A 72 -11.38 -7.78 -2.65
C CYS A 72 -11.47 -6.65 -1.60
N VAL A 73 -10.54 -5.70 -1.62
CA VAL A 73 -10.53 -4.53 -0.73
C VAL A 73 -11.48 -3.43 -1.21
N GLY A 74 -11.74 -3.34 -2.51
CA GLY A 74 -12.48 -2.23 -3.12
C GLY A 74 -11.63 -0.98 -3.32
N MET A 75 -10.34 -1.14 -3.65
CA MET A 75 -9.41 -0.04 -3.91
C MET A 75 -8.73 -0.19 -5.29
N PRO A 76 -8.11 0.86 -5.85
CA PRO A 76 -7.36 0.76 -7.11
C PRO A 76 -6.21 -0.26 -7.05
N GLY A 77 -5.90 -0.91 -8.16
CA GLY A 77 -4.88 -1.97 -8.25
C GLY A 77 -4.28 -2.17 -9.63
N GLU A 78 -4.44 -1.21 -10.54
CA GLU A 78 -4.09 -1.33 -11.95
C GLU A 78 -2.65 -0.87 -12.23
N GLU A 79 -2.14 0.08 -11.45
CA GLU A 79 -0.81 0.66 -11.63
C GLU A 79 0.19 0.04 -10.63
N PHE A 80 0.99 -0.90 -11.10
CA PHE A 80 2.05 -1.52 -10.31
C PHE A 80 3.23 -1.97 -11.15
N TYR A 81 4.39 -2.07 -10.51
CA TYR A 81 5.65 -2.45 -11.15
C TYR A 81 6.39 -3.46 -10.29
N LYS A 82 6.89 -4.52 -10.94
CA LYS A 82 7.81 -5.46 -10.29
C LYS A 82 9.11 -4.73 -9.96
N VAL A 83 9.56 -4.83 -8.71
CA VAL A 83 10.80 -4.21 -8.24
C VAL A 83 11.98 -5.01 -8.77
N ALA A 84 12.90 -4.34 -9.48
CA ALA A 84 14.14 -4.95 -9.96
C ALA A 84 15.19 -5.11 -8.85
N THR A 85 15.32 -4.10 -7.99
CA THR A 85 16.19 -4.12 -6.81
C THR A 85 15.76 -3.03 -5.82
N THR A 86 16.19 -3.15 -4.57
CA THR A 86 15.91 -2.17 -3.52
C THR A 86 17.22 -1.52 -3.08
N VAL A 87 17.32 -0.20 -3.25
CA VAL A 87 18.44 0.60 -2.77
C VAL A 87 17.95 1.49 -1.63
N VAL A 88 18.48 1.29 -0.42
CA VAL A 88 18.18 2.11 0.76
C VAL A 88 19.47 2.79 1.20
N VAL A 89 19.59 4.09 0.93
CA VAL A 89 20.75 4.89 1.38
C VAL A 89 20.61 5.24 2.87
N ARG A 90 19.38 5.57 3.30
CA ARG A 90 19.00 5.79 4.70
C ARG A 90 17.56 5.31 4.88
N GLY A 91 17.26 4.78 6.06
CA GLY A 91 15.89 4.43 6.41
C GLY A 91 14.99 5.65 6.50
N ASP A 92 13.68 5.41 6.47
CA ASP A 92 12.70 6.46 6.72
C ASP A 92 12.87 7.00 8.15
N PRO A 93 12.70 8.31 8.38
CA PRO A 93 12.79 8.86 9.73
C PRO A 93 11.71 8.24 10.62
N VAL A 94 12.10 7.79 11.81
CA VAL A 94 11.14 7.36 12.82
C VAL A 94 10.45 8.61 13.35
N GLN A 95 9.15 8.74 13.09
CA GLN A 95 8.38 9.82 13.67
C GLN A 95 8.35 9.60 15.19
N PRO A 96 8.75 10.58 16.02
CA PRO A 96 8.60 10.45 17.45
C PRO A 96 7.11 10.22 17.77
N PRO A 97 6.78 9.38 18.77
CA PRO A 97 5.39 9.19 19.16
C PRO A 97 4.75 10.56 19.40
N ILE A 98 3.56 10.76 18.82
CA ILE A 98 2.77 11.95 19.12
C ILE A 98 2.54 11.90 20.64
N ALA A 99 3.06 12.90 21.36
CA ALA A 99 2.84 12.99 22.80
C ALA A 99 1.33 12.99 23.03
N ALA A 100 0.82 11.99 23.76
CA ALA A 100 -0.57 11.95 24.15
C ALA A 100 -0.84 13.19 25.02
N GLU A 101 -1.81 14.00 24.60
CA GLU A 101 -2.34 15.14 25.37
C GLU A 101 -3.35 14.65 26.41
#